data_AF-A0AAD8J641-F1
#
_entry.id   AF-A0AAD8J641-F1
#
_cell.length_a   1.000
_cell.length_b   1.000
_cell.length_c   1.000
_cell.angle_alpha   90.00
_cell.angle_beta   90.00
_cell.angle_gamma   90.00
#
_symmetry.space_group_name_H-M   'P 1'
#
loop_
_entity.id
_entity.type
_entity.pdbx_description
1 polymer ?
#
loop_
_entity_poly.entity_id
_entity_poly.type
_entity_poly.pdbx_seq_one_letter_code
_entity_poly.pdbx_strand_id
1 'polypeptide(L)'
;MGSIHRSGGLKKSNDSARLVITTIMGMVFGYFIGISFPSVSLTRINLPSSLMSYHEENVKAADRSFPENLGSGNTPTIPKIFVPSNPRGAETLPPGIVVPETDYMLRRLWGDPSEDIKKKPKYLVTFTVGFDQRNNIDAAVKKFSDDFQILLFHYDGRTSEWDQFEWSKRAVHVSARKQTKWWYAKRFLHPDVVAAYDYIFIWDEDLGVEHFNGDKFIELVKKHGLEISQPGLEPNNGLTWQMTKRRGDREVHKDTEERPGWCSDPHLPPCAAFVEIMAPVFSREAWRCVWHMIQNDLVHGWGLDFALRRCVEPAHEKIGVVDSQWIIHQVIPSLGSQGVSEAGKAPWEGVKQRCRSEWALFQDRLTNADQAYFMQKKKGQ
;
A
#
# COMPACT_ATOMS: atom_id res chain seq x y z
N MET A 1 59.00 9.92 -69.80
CA MET A 1 58.28 10.10 -71.08
C MET A 1 56.94 9.40 -70.98
N GLY A 2 55.84 10.11 -71.28
CA GLY A 2 54.58 9.52 -71.74
C GLY A 2 53.60 9.00 -70.68
N SER A 3 52.59 9.82 -70.35
CA SER A 3 51.35 9.42 -69.68
C SER A 3 50.40 8.67 -70.61
N ILE A 4 49.56 7.77 -70.08
CA ILE A 4 48.21 7.48 -70.61
C ILE A 4 47.24 7.23 -69.43
N HIS A 5 46.16 8.02 -69.39
CA HIS A 5 44.96 7.84 -68.58
C HIS A 5 43.96 6.85 -69.22
N ARG A 6 43.30 6.00 -68.40
CA ARG A 6 41.91 5.48 -68.47
C ARG A 6 41.79 4.30 -67.50
N SER A 7 40.69 3.99 -66.80
CA SER A 7 39.33 4.50 -66.73
C SER A 7 38.70 4.01 -65.41
N GLY A 8 37.76 4.78 -64.85
CA GLY A 8 36.96 4.37 -63.69
C GLY A 8 35.93 3.28 -64.00
N GLY A 9 35.49 2.60 -62.94
CA GLY A 9 34.33 1.72 -62.91
C GLY A 9 33.84 1.56 -61.47
N LEU A 10 32.69 2.16 -61.17
CA LEU A 10 32.01 2.12 -59.88
C LEU A 10 31.68 0.67 -59.46
N LYS A 11 32.00 0.30 -58.22
CA LYS A 11 31.52 -0.93 -57.57
C LYS A 11 30.27 -0.58 -56.76
N LYS A 12 29.10 -0.86 -57.33
CA LYS A 12 27.77 -0.69 -56.71
C LYS A 12 27.55 -1.83 -55.70
N SER A 13 27.28 -1.51 -54.43
CA SER A 13 27.01 -2.48 -53.36
C SER A 13 25.71 -3.25 -53.63
N ASN A 14 25.74 -4.54 -53.33
CA ASN A 14 24.67 -5.48 -53.62
C ASN A 14 23.63 -5.49 -52.49
N ASP A 15 23.07 -4.31 -52.17
CA ASP A 15 22.19 -4.10 -51.01
C ASP A 15 20.81 -4.78 -51.18
N SER A 16 20.39 -5.01 -52.43
CA SER A 16 19.11 -5.68 -52.72
C SER A 16 19.13 -7.16 -52.31
N ALA A 17 20.24 -7.86 -52.52
CA ALA A 17 20.38 -9.28 -52.14
C ALA A 17 20.36 -9.46 -50.61
N ARG A 18 20.94 -8.52 -49.87
CA ARG A 18 21.00 -8.58 -48.39
C ARG A 18 19.64 -8.31 -47.76
N LEU A 19 18.83 -7.42 -48.36
CA LEU A 19 17.47 -7.14 -47.92
C LEU A 19 16.54 -8.35 -48.15
N VAL A 20 16.66 -9.01 -49.31
CA VAL A 20 15.88 -10.21 -49.64
C VAL A 20 16.20 -11.36 -48.68
N ILE A 21 17.48 -11.62 -48.40
CA ILE A 21 17.89 -12.68 -47.46
C ILE A 21 17.38 -12.39 -46.04
N THR A 22 17.43 -11.13 -45.59
CA THR A 22 16.97 -10.76 -44.24
C THR A 22 15.45 -10.87 -44.12
N THR A 23 14.71 -10.57 -45.18
CA THR A 23 13.24 -10.70 -45.23
C THR A 23 12.82 -12.17 -45.21
N ILE A 24 13.50 -13.04 -45.97
CA ILE A 24 13.24 -14.48 -45.98
C ILE A 24 13.55 -15.10 -44.62
N MET A 25 14.69 -14.74 -44.00
CA MET A 25 15.03 -15.19 -42.64
C MET A 25 13.99 -14.73 -41.61
N GLY A 26 13.51 -13.48 -41.70
CA GLY A 26 12.46 -12.97 -40.82
C GLY A 26 11.12 -13.68 -40.98
N MET A 27 10.71 -14.01 -42.22
CA MET A 27 9.49 -14.78 -42.48
C MET A 27 9.60 -16.22 -41.98
N VAL A 28 10.74 -16.87 -42.19
CA VAL A 28 10.98 -18.24 -41.70
C VAL A 28 11.01 -18.26 -40.17
N PHE A 29 11.69 -17.30 -39.53
CA PHE A 29 11.75 -17.20 -38.07
C PHE A 29 10.38 -16.88 -37.46
N GLY A 30 9.60 -15.98 -38.08
CA GLY A 30 8.22 -15.68 -37.68
C GLY A 30 7.27 -16.88 -37.85
N TYR A 31 7.44 -17.69 -38.90
CA TYR A 31 6.68 -18.91 -39.13
C TYR A 31 7.00 -19.98 -38.08
N PHE A 32 8.28 -20.17 -37.71
CA PHE A 32 8.65 -21.11 -36.65
C PHE A 32 8.17 -20.66 -35.28
N ILE A 33 8.18 -19.37 -34.95
CA ILE A 33 7.57 -18.86 -33.71
C ILE A 33 6.05 -19.05 -33.73
N GLY A 34 5.39 -18.75 -34.86
CA GLY A 34 3.94 -18.90 -35.02
C GLY A 34 3.44 -20.35 -34.91
N ILE A 35 4.26 -21.34 -35.31
CA ILE A 35 3.95 -22.78 -35.18
C ILE A 35 4.36 -23.33 -33.81
N SER A 36 5.29 -22.65 -33.13
CA SER A 36 5.76 -23.03 -31.78
C SER A 36 4.89 -22.49 -30.66
N PHE A 37 3.88 -21.67 -30.96
CA PHE A 37 2.77 -21.38 -30.04
C PHE A 37 1.61 -22.35 -30.32
N PRO A 38 1.33 -23.31 -29.43
CA PRO A 38 0.06 -24.01 -29.49
C PRO A 38 -1.04 -22.97 -29.30
N SER A 39 -2.00 -22.93 -30.23
CA SER A 39 -3.28 -22.28 -29.99
C SER A 39 -3.79 -22.80 -28.66
N VAL A 40 -4.03 -21.91 -27.71
CA VAL A 40 -4.67 -22.25 -26.44
C VAL A 40 -6.12 -22.60 -26.77
N SER A 41 -6.32 -23.85 -27.17
CA SER A 41 -7.59 -24.52 -26.96
C SER A 41 -7.77 -24.60 -25.45
N LEU A 42 -8.85 -24.03 -24.93
CA LEU A 42 -9.34 -24.38 -23.60
C LEU A 42 -9.73 -25.86 -23.63
N THR A 43 -8.74 -26.72 -23.46
CA THR A 43 -8.97 -28.13 -23.17
C THR A 43 -9.65 -28.20 -21.82
N ARG A 44 -10.85 -28.80 -21.80
CA ARG A 44 -11.42 -29.36 -20.57
C ARG A 44 -10.31 -30.08 -19.83
N ILE A 45 -10.09 -29.70 -18.58
CA ILE A 45 -9.23 -30.45 -17.67
C ILE A 45 -9.87 -31.83 -17.48
N ASN A 46 -9.36 -32.83 -18.18
CA ASN A 46 -9.58 -34.23 -17.84
C ASN A 46 -8.40 -34.66 -16.98
N LEU A 47 -8.63 -34.81 -15.67
CA LEU A 47 -7.65 -35.40 -14.78
C LEU A 47 -7.39 -36.87 -15.19
N PRO A 48 -6.12 -37.30 -15.34
CA PRO A 48 -5.81 -38.70 -15.61
C PRO A 48 -6.05 -39.57 -14.37
N SER A 49 -6.62 -40.75 -14.58
CA SER A 49 -6.95 -41.75 -13.54
C SER A 49 -5.74 -42.36 -12.82
N SER A 50 -4.51 -41.92 -13.12
CA SER A 50 -3.25 -42.45 -12.57
C SER A 50 -2.72 -41.68 -11.34
N LEU A 51 -3.40 -40.61 -10.90
CA LEU A 51 -3.13 -39.95 -9.61
C LEU A 51 -3.81 -40.65 -8.41
N MET A 52 -4.51 -41.77 -8.66
CA MET A 52 -5.23 -42.57 -7.64
C MET A 52 -4.57 -43.92 -7.35
N SER A 53 -3.24 -44.00 -7.33
CA SER A 53 -2.56 -45.19 -6.79
C SER A 53 -1.36 -44.80 -5.94
N TYR A 54 -1.28 -45.39 -4.74
CA TYR A 54 -0.34 -45.19 -3.61
C TYR A 54 -0.72 -44.02 -2.67
N HIS A 55 -1.05 -44.19 -1.38
CA HIS A 55 -0.91 -45.31 -0.44
C HIS A 55 -2.08 -45.30 0.57
N GLU A 56 -2.48 -46.50 0.98
CA GLU A 56 -3.56 -46.84 1.90
C GLU A 56 -3.11 -46.70 3.36
N GLU A 57 -3.74 -45.82 4.15
CA GLU A 57 -3.81 -45.97 5.61
C GLU A 57 -5.26 -45.79 6.08
N ASN A 58 -5.70 -46.75 6.88
CA ASN A 58 -7.07 -46.95 7.36
C ASN A 58 -7.64 -45.72 8.09
N VAL A 59 -8.45 -44.92 7.40
CA VAL A 59 -9.42 -44.02 8.03
C VAL A 59 -10.81 -44.49 7.63
N LYS A 60 -11.59 -44.96 8.62
CA LYS A 60 -13.01 -45.27 8.45
C LYS A 60 -13.71 -44.03 7.87
N ALA A 61 -14.09 -44.10 6.60
CA ALA A 61 -14.86 -43.06 5.95
C ALA A 61 -16.23 -42.97 6.65
N ALA A 62 -16.44 -41.90 7.40
CA ALA A 62 -17.76 -41.49 7.81
C ALA A 62 -18.56 -41.16 6.54
N ASP A 63 -19.70 -41.80 6.43
CA ASP A 63 -20.66 -41.72 5.34
C ASP A 63 -21.10 -40.25 5.13
N ARG A 64 -20.46 -39.56 4.18
CA ARG A 64 -20.94 -38.27 3.65
C ARG A 64 -21.63 -38.56 2.34
N SER A 65 -22.94 -38.79 2.43
CA SER A 65 -23.83 -38.86 1.29
C SER A 65 -23.75 -37.55 0.48
N PHE A 66 -23.06 -37.58 -0.65
CA PHE A 66 -23.28 -36.61 -1.71
C PHE A 66 -24.69 -36.88 -2.29
N PRO A 67 -25.52 -35.85 -2.55
CA PRO A 67 -26.79 -36.10 -3.19
C PRO A 67 -26.53 -36.64 -4.61
N GLU A 68 -26.81 -37.92 -4.81
CA GLU A 68 -26.96 -38.54 -6.12
C GLU A 68 -28.15 -37.91 -6.83
N ASN A 69 -27.92 -36.78 -7.49
CA ASN A 69 -28.78 -36.24 -8.54
C ASN A 69 -27.99 -35.28 -9.43
N LEU A 70 -26.93 -35.80 -10.08
CA LEU A 70 -26.42 -35.25 -11.35
C LEU A 70 -26.59 -36.34 -12.41
N GLY A 71 -27.81 -36.46 -12.91
CA GLY A 71 -28.27 -37.57 -13.72
C GLY A 71 -27.76 -37.61 -15.16
N SER A 72 -27.89 -38.81 -15.71
CA SER A 72 -28.26 -39.10 -17.09
C SER A 72 -29.11 -38.00 -17.76
N GLY A 73 -28.72 -37.63 -18.98
CA GLY A 73 -29.67 -37.19 -20.02
C GLY A 73 -30.53 -35.96 -19.74
N ASN A 74 -29.94 -34.83 -19.35
CA ASN A 74 -30.38 -33.46 -19.65
C ASN A 74 -29.34 -32.54 -19.01
N THR A 75 -28.85 -31.52 -19.74
CA THR A 75 -27.88 -30.57 -19.19
C THR A 75 -28.35 -30.07 -17.83
N PRO A 76 -27.60 -30.30 -16.73
CA PRO A 76 -28.03 -29.90 -15.41
C PRO A 76 -28.19 -28.39 -15.42
N THR A 77 -29.42 -27.92 -15.23
CA THR A 77 -29.70 -26.51 -15.01
C THR A 77 -28.98 -26.11 -13.73
N ILE A 78 -27.80 -25.48 -13.89
CA ILE A 78 -27.07 -24.87 -12.78
C ILE A 78 -28.09 -23.98 -12.04
N PRO A 79 -28.26 -24.15 -10.71
CA PRO A 79 -29.16 -23.30 -9.95
C PRO A 79 -28.78 -21.85 -10.21
N LYS A 80 -29.73 -21.05 -10.71
CA LYS A 80 -29.52 -19.62 -10.93
C LYS A 80 -29.49 -18.93 -9.56
N ILE A 81 -28.33 -18.96 -8.92
CA ILE A 81 -28.09 -18.22 -7.68
C ILE A 81 -27.80 -16.78 -8.09
N PHE A 82 -28.55 -15.86 -7.52
CA PHE A 82 -28.30 -14.43 -7.62
C PHE A 82 -28.69 -13.77 -6.30
N VAL A 83 -27.71 -13.23 -5.59
CA VAL A 83 -27.87 -12.59 -4.29
C VAL A 83 -27.37 -11.15 -4.39
N PRO A 84 -28.28 -10.17 -4.48
CA PRO A 84 -27.92 -8.75 -4.64
C PRO A 84 -27.11 -8.16 -3.48
N SER A 85 -27.17 -8.76 -2.29
CA SER A 85 -26.43 -8.30 -1.10
C SER A 85 -24.97 -8.76 -1.09
N ASN A 86 -24.56 -9.65 -1.99
CA ASN A 86 -23.16 -10.03 -2.12
C ASN A 86 -22.34 -8.86 -2.69
N PRO A 87 -21.01 -8.84 -2.45
CA PRO A 87 -20.13 -7.88 -3.09
C PRO A 87 -20.27 -7.88 -4.61
N ARG A 88 -20.02 -6.72 -5.22
CA ARG A 88 -20.10 -6.56 -6.67
C ARG A 88 -19.21 -7.56 -7.39
N GLY A 89 -19.77 -8.31 -8.33
CA GLY A 89 -19.09 -9.37 -9.06
C GLY A 89 -19.14 -10.76 -8.39
N ALA A 90 -19.71 -10.86 -7.19
CA ALA A 90 -19.93 -12.10 -6.45
C ALA A 90 -21.42 -12.44 -6.30
N GLU A 91 -22.32 -11.78 -7.03
CA GLU A 91 -23.77 -11.94 -6.90
C GLU A 91 -24.23 -13.36 -7.21
N THR A 92 -23.49 -14.10 -8.04
CA THR A 92 -23.81 -15.49 -8.40
C THR A 92 -23.32 -16.52 -7.39
N LEU A 93 -22.58 -16.10 -6.35
CA LEU A 93 -22.06 -17.00 -5.33
C LEU A 93 -23.10 -17.23 -4.21
N PRO A 94 -23.19 -18.45 -3.66
CA PRO A 94 -23.95 -18.70 -2.44
C PRO A 94 -23.41 -17.83 -1.28
N PRO A 95 -24.25 -17.20 -0.45
CA PRO A 95 -23.76 -16.32 0.62
C PRO A 95 -22.79 -16.99 1.60
N GLY A 96 -22.97 -18.29 1.86
CA GLY A 96 -22.12 -19.05 2.78
C GLY A 96 -20.67 -19.26 2.34
N ILE A 97 -20.30 -18.98 1.09
CA ILE A 97 -18.91 -19.05 0.60
C ILE A 97 -18.28 -17.67 0.38
N VAL A 98 -19.08 -16.60 0.45
CA VAL A 98 -18.61 -15.23 0.18
C VAL A 98 -17.83 -14.72 1.37
N VAL A 99 -16.59 -14.31 1.12
CA VAL A 99 -15.73 -13.63 2.09
C VAL A 99 -15.43 -12.24 1.51
N PRO A 100 -16.07 -11.17 2.00
CA PRO A 100 -15.99 -9.84 1.38
C PRO A 100 -14.70 -9.08 1.68
N GLU A 101 -13.95 -9.50 2.70
CA GLU A 101 -12.77 -8.83 3.22
C GLU A 101 -11.59 -9.82 3.29
N THR A 102 -10.37 -9.31 3.35
CA THR A 102 -9.16 -10.12 3.58
C THR A 102 -8.36 -9.52 4.74
N ASP A 103 -7.18 -10.10 5.02
CA ASP A 103 -6.30 -9.68 6.09
C ASP A 103 -4.81 -9.96 5.77
N TYR A 104 -3.94 -9.65 6.71
CA TYR A 104 -2.48 -9.91 6.62
C TYR A 104 -2.02 -11.04 7.54
N MET A 105 -2.94 -11.86 8.06
CA MET A 105 -2.59 -12.94 8.97
C MET A 105 -1.95 -14.09 8.17
N LEU A 106 -0.72 -14.45 8.54
CA LEU A 106 0.01 -15.53 7.90
C LEU A 106 -0.63 -16.88 8.23
N ARG A 107 -0.70 -17.77 7.23
CA ARG A 107 -1.26 -19.12 7.32
C ARG A 107 -0.21 -20.16 6.98
N ARG A 108 -0.29 -21.35 7.57
CA ARG A 108 0.67 -22.44 7.31
C ARG A 108 0.37 -23.07 5.95
N LEU A 109 1.39 -23.64 5.32
CA LEU A 109 1.22 -24.37 4.05
C LEU A 109 0.63 -25.78 4.24
N TRP A 110 0.50 -26.26 5.48
CA TRP A 110 0.02 -27.59 5.85
C TRP A 110 -0.76 -27.56 7.17
N GLY A 111 -1.48 -28.64 7.48
CA GLY A 111 -2.25 -28.79 8.71
C GLY A 111 -3.70 -28.31 8.61
N ASP A 112 -4.36 -28.16 9.76
CA ASP A 112 -5.73 -27.66 9.84
C ASP A 112 -5.75 -26.11 9.85
N PRO A 113 -6.47 -25.45 8.94
CA PRO A 113 -6.58 -23.99 8.92
C PRO A 113 -7.11 -23.36 10.22
N SER A 114 -7.88 -24.11 11.02
CA SER A 114 -8.42 -23.63 12.30
C SER A 114 -7.34 -23.45 13.38
N GLU A 115 -6.18 -24.10 13.21
CA GLU A 115 -5.06 -24.03 14.15
C GLU A 115 -4.04 -22.92 13.80
N ASP A 116 -4.13 -22.33 12.62
CA ASP A 116 -3.14 -21.35 12.13
C ASP A 116 -3.14 -20.07 12.97
N ILE A 117 -4.32 -19.62 13.39
CA ILE A 117 -4.52 -18.33 14.05
C ILE A 117 -4.90 -18.56 15.51
N LYS A 118 -3.88 -18.62 16.39
CA LYS A 118 -4.09 -18.74 17.85
C LYS A 118 -4.57 -17.44 18.49
N LYS A 119 -4.10 -16.32 17.97
CA LYS A 119 -4.45 -14.97 18.45
C LYS A 119 -4.57 -14.05 17.24
N LYS A 120 -5.67 -13.30 17.18
CA LYS A 120 -5.90 -12.32 16.13
C LYS A 120 -5.35 -10.96 16.57
N PRO A 121 -4.36 -10.39 15.85
CA PRO A 121 -3.94 -9.02 16.10
C PRO A 121 -5.11 -8.06 15.87
N LYS A 122 -5.19 -7.02 16.70
CA LYS A 122 -6.26 -6.00 16.67
C LYS A 122 -5.85 -4.75 15.91
N TYR A 123 -4.54 -4.52 15.80
CA TYR A 123 -3.98 -3.30 15.23
C TYR A 123 -2.95 -3.65 14.16
N LEU A 124 -2.74 -2.74 13.21
CA LEU A 124 -1.74 -2.88 12.15
C LEU A 124 -0.71 -1.77 12.26
N VAL A 125 0.57 -2.12 12.18
CA VAL A 125 1.67 -1.17 12.09
C VAL A 125 2.41 -1.37 10.79
N THR A 126 2.55 -0.26 10.05
CA THR A 126 3.28 -0.24 8.79
C THR A 126 4.46 0.72 8.87
N PHE A 127 5.60 0.27 8.34
CA PHE A 127 6.79 1.09 8.19
C PHE A 127 7.25 1.06 6.74
N THR A 128 7.63 2.22 6.20
CA THR A 128 8.31 2.29 4.90
C THR A 128 9.81 2.36 5.11
N VAL A 129 10.50 1.29 4.72
CA VAL A 129 11.83 0.97 5.24
C VAL A 129 12.87 0.75 4.16
N GLY A 130 14.09 1.18 4.47
CA GLY A 130 15.33 0.71 3.89
C GLY A 130 16.17 0.02 4.95
N PHE A 131 16.94 -0.98 4.54
CA PHE A 131 17.72 -1.82 5.43
C PHE A 131 18.78 -1.06 6.25
N ASP A 132 19.24 0.09 5.76
CA ASP A 132 20.21 0.91 6.48
C ASP A 132 19.61 1.49 7.77
N GLN A 133 18.28 1.60 7.87
CA GLN A 133 17.55 2.03 9.08
C GLN A 133 17.02 0.88 9.94
N ARG A 134 17.42 -0.37 9.65
CA ARG A 134 16.88 -1.56 10.33
C ARG A 134 16.96 -1.52 11.86
N ASN A 135 18.01 -0.91 12.42
CA ASN A 135 18.17 -0.82 13.88
C ASN A 135 17.13 0.11 14.50
N ASN A 136 16.76 1.18 13.79
CA ASN A 136 15.71 2.08 14.25
C ASN A 136 14.33 1.39 14.19
N ILE A 137 14.08 0.63 13.12
CA ILE A 137 12.86 -0.18 13.01
C ILE A 137 12.81 -1.30 14.05
N ASP A 138 13.92 -1.97 14.36
CA ASP A 138 13.98 -2.95 15.44
C ASP A 138 13.66 -2.32 16.81
N ALA A 139 14.15 -1.10 17.07
CA ALA A 139 13.77 -0.35 18.27
C ALA A 139 12.27 0.00 18.29
N ALA A 140 11.70 0.40 17.15
CA ALA A 140 10.28 0.70 16.99
C ALA A 140 9.40 -0.53 17.22
N VAL A 141 9.69 -1.66 16.57
CA VAL A 141 8.88 -2.90 16.67
C VAL A 141 8.79 -3.39 18.12
N LYS A 142 9.84 -3.21 18.92
CA LYS A 142 9.84 -3.56 20.35
C LYS A 142 8.86 -2.74 21.20
N LYS A 143 8.29 -1.65 20.67
CA LYS A 143 7.28 -0.84 21.36
C LYS A 143 5.84 -1.33 21.14
N PHE A 144 5.65 -2.38 20.34
CA PHE A 144 4.34 -2.94 20.02
C PHE A 144 4.22 -4.36 20.57
N SER A 145 3.09 -4.66 21.21
CA SER A 145 2.76 -5.98 21.71
C SER A 145 2.35 -6.94 20.57
N ASP A 146 2.01 -8.17 20.93
CA ASP A 146 1.47 -9.18 20.01
C ASP A 146 0.01 -8.89 19.56
N ASP A 147 -0.61 -7.81 20.06
CA ASP A 147 -1.87 -7.29 19.50
C ASP A 147 -1.66 -6.52 18.18
N PHE A 148 -0.41 -6.29 17.75
CA PHE A 148 -0.05 -5.55 16.54
C PHE A 148 0.51 -6.47 15.45
N GLN A 149 -0.10 -6.48 14.27
CA GLN A 149 0.50 -7.05 13.06
C GLN A 149 1.53 -6.06 12.51
N ILE A 150 2.72 -6.55 12.18
CA ILE A 150 3.78 -5.75 11.56
C ILE A 150 3.81 -6.00 10.05
N LEU A 151 3.85 -4.92 9.27
CA LEU A 151 3.96 -4.91 7.81
C LEU A 151 5.06 -3.94 7.38
N LEU A 152 6.03 -4.42 6.62
CA LEU A 152 7.17 -3.62 6.15
C LEU A 152 7.08 -3.38 4.64
N PHE A 153 7.21 -2.11 4.25
CA PHE A 153 7.24 -1.66 2.86
C PHE A 153 8.67 -1.32 2.44
N HIS A 154 9.32 -2.22 1.70
CA HIS A 154 10.75 -2.17 1.37
C HIS A 154 11.00 -1.39 0.08
N TYR A 155 11.40 -0.13 0.19
CA TYR A 155 11.69 0.68 -1.01
C TYR A 155 13.05 0.37 -1.64
N ASP A 156 13.94 -0.36 -0.96
CA ASP A 156 15.29 -0.71 -1.44
C ASP A 156 15.37 -2.09 -2.11
N GLY A 157 14.33 -2.92 -1.95
CA GLY A 157 14.29 -4.26 -2.48
C GLY A 157 14.92 -5.33 -1.57
N ARG A 158 15.31 -5.00 -0.35
CA ARG A 158 16.09 -5.87 0.55
C ARG A 158 15.19 -6.48 1.62
N THR A 159 14.71 -7.70 1.39
CA THR A 159 13.79 -8.38 2.31
C THR A 159 14.48 -9.45 3.15
N SER A 160 15.30 -10.32 2.54
CA SER A 160 15.94 -11.45 3.23
C SER A 160 16.94 -11.03 4.31
N GLU A 161 17.60 -9.88 4.18
CA GLU A 161 18.55 -9.44 5.20
C GLU A 161 17.88 -9.10 6.55
N TRP A 162 16.56 -8.87 6.55
CA TRP A 162 15.78 -8.66 7.77
C TRP A 162 15.58 -9.94 8.58
N ASP A 163 15.84 -11.12 8.02
CA ASP A 163 15.75 -12.41 8.72
C ASP A 163 16.70 -12.52 9.92
N GLN A 164 17.65 -11.58 10.07
CA GLN A 164 18.46 -11.42 11.28
C GLN A 164 17.61 -11.12 12.53
N PHE A 165 16.38 -10.62 12.37
CA PHE A 165 15.46 -10.35 13.46
C PHE A 165 14.35 -11.42 13.50
N GLU A 166 14.22 -12.13 14.62
CA GLU A 166 13.20 -13.19 14.77
C GLU A 166 11.76 -12.67 14.66
N TRP A 167 11.50 -11.41 15.04
CA TRP A 167 10.20 -10.79 14.83
C TRP A 167 9.89 -10.56 13.34
N SER A 168 10.92 -10.34 12.51
CA SER A 168 10.74 -10.06 11.08
C SER A 168 10.20 -11.27 10.32
N LYS A 169 10.58 -12.48 10.73
CA LYS A 169 10.05 -13.73 10.15
C LYS A 169 8.53 -13.90 10.32
N ARG A 170 7.94 -13.14 11.26
CA ARG A 170 6.49 -13.11 11.53
C ARG A 170 5.81 -11.86 10.97
N ALA A 171 6.58 -10.92 10.43
CA ALA A 171 6.07 -9.74 9.76
C ALA A 171 5.71 -10.06 8.30
N VAL A 172 4.84 -9.26 7.71
CA VAL A 172 4.59 -9.30 6.26
C VAL A 172 5.54 -8.31 5.59
N HIS A 173 6.17 -8.75 4.50
CA HIS A 173 7.11 -7.93 3.73
C HIS A 173 6.55 -7.68 2.33
N VAL A 174 6.45 -6.41 1.93
CA VAL A 174 6.07 -6.01 0.56
C VAL A 174 7.19 -5.17 -0.01
N SER A 175 7.64 -5.49 -1.23
CA SER A 175 8.85 -4.91 -1.80
C SER A 175 8.61 -4.41 -3.22
N ALA A 176 8.85 -3.12 -3.42
CA ALA A 176 8.79 -2.40 -4.68
C ALA A 176 9.82 -1.27 -4.65
N ARG A 177 10.80 -1.36 -5.56
CA ARG A 177 11.94 -0.44 -5.54
C ARG A 177 11.52 1.02 -5.78
N LYS A 178 12.11 1.91 -4.99
CA LYS A 178 11.99 3.37 -5.06
C LYS A 178 10.54 3.87 -5.00
N GLN A 179 9.69 3.17 -4.24
CA GLN A 179 8.31 3.60 -3.97
C GLN A 179 8.20 4.24 -2.60
N THR A 180 7.32 5.23 -2.50
CA THR A 180 7.04 5.99 -1.28
C THR A 180 6.00 5.31 -0.40
N LYS A 181 5.92 5.74 0.87
CA LYS A 181 4.93 5.28 1.84
C LYS A 181 3.49 5.31 1.33
N TRP A 182 3.08 6.43 0.73
CA TRP A 182 1.71 6.60 0.26
C TRP A 182 1.42 5.82 -1.03
N TRP A 183 2.44 5.51 -1.84
CA TRP A 183 2.28 4.58 -2.98
C TRP A 183 1.92 3.17 -2.48
N TYR A 184 2.62 2.70 -1.44
CA TYR A 184 2.33 1.41 -0.79
C TYR A 184 0.97 1.42 -0.11
N ALA A 185 0.69 2.43 0.71
CA ALA A 185 -0.56 2.56 1.43
C ALA A 185 -1.76 2.50 0.48
N LYS A 186 -1.69 3.18 -0.67
CA LYS A 186 -2.76 3.15 -1.68
C LYS A 186 -3.00 1.75 -2.28
N ARG A 187 -1.96 0.92 -2.40
CA ARG A 187 -2.03 -0.37 -3.13
C ARG A 187 -2.24 -1.57 -2.23
N PHE A 188 -1.70 -1.52 -1.01
CA PHE A 188 -1.70 -2.65 -0.11
C PHE A 188 -2.67 -2.44 1.05
N LEU A 189 -2.85 -1.21 1.55
CA LEU A 189 -3.78 -0.94 2.65
C LEU A 189 -5.20 -0.62 2.15
N HIS A 190 -5.73 -1.41 1.21
CA HIS A 190 -7.13 -1.25 0.79
C HIS A 190 -8.08 -1.41 1.99
N PRO A 191 -9.18 -0.64 2.10
CA PRO A 191 -10.05 -0.70 3.29
C PRO A 191 -10.53 -2.11 3.61
N ASP A 192 -10.89 -2.90 2.60
CA ASP A 192 -11.35 -4.28 2.78
C ASP A 192 -10.21 -5.28 3.05
N VAL A 193 -8.93 -4.88 2.92
CA VAL A 193 -7.74 -5.66 3.33
C VAL A 193 -7.38 -5.39 4.79
N VAL A 194 -7.57 -4.15 5.25
CA VAL A 194 -7.24 -3.75 6.62
C VAL A 194 -8.46 -3.73 7.54
N ALA A 195 -9.61 -4.18 7.05
CA ALA A 195 -10.87 -4.25 7.78
C ALA A 195 -10.79 -5.19 9.01
N ALA A 196 -9.77 -6.04 9.13
CA ALA A 196 -9.55 -6.84 10.33
C ALA A 196 -8.97 -6.03 11.53
N TYR A 197 -8.47 -4.81 11.31
CA TYR A 197 -7.73 -4.04 12.31
C TYR A 197 -8.49 -2.78 12.74
N ASP A 198 -8.57 -2.53 14.04
CA ASP A 198 -9.25 -1.35 14.61
C ASP A 198 -8.52 -0.04 14.30
N TYR A 199 -7.19 -0.08 14.37
CA TYR A 199 -6.31 1.06 14.14
C TYR A 199 -5.10 0.67 13.27
N ILE A 200 -4.68 1.60 12.41
CA ILE A 200 -3.67 1.42 11.38
C ILE A 200 -2.62 2.52 11.51
N PHE A 201 -1.39 2.14 11.83
CA PHE A 201 -0.23 3.03 11.96
C PHE A 201 0.52 3.06 10.63
N ILE A 202 0.84 4.25 10.13
CA ILE A 202 1.53 4.44 8.84
C ILE A 202 2.76 5.32 9.05
N TRP A 203 3.83 4.72 9.52
CA TRP A 203 4.98 5.45 10.06
C TRP A 203 6.17 5.50 9.11
N ASP A 204 6.90 6.61 9.17
CA ASP A 204 8.25 6.74 8.60
C ASP A 204 9.27 5.96 9.45
N GLU A 205 10.44 5.70 8.86
CA GLU A 205 11.49 4.88 9.46
C GLU A 205 12.49 5.64 10.34
N ASP A 206 12.43 6.98 10.36
CA ASP A 206 13.41 7.87 11.01
C ASP A 206 12.89 8.45 12.34
N LEU A 207 12.13 7.63 13.08
CA LEU A 207 11.49 7.99 14.35
C LEU A 207 12.24 7.37 15.55
N GLY A 208 12.70 8.21 16.47
CA GLY A 208 13.12 7.80 17.81
C GLY A 208 11.90 7.53 18.69
N VAL A 209 11.89 6.39 19.36
CA VAL A 209 10.70 5.84 20.06
C VAL A 209 10.96 5.55 21.53
N GLU A 210 12.00 6.13 22.12
CA GLU A 210 12.47 5.86 23.49
C GLU A 210 11.31 5.98 24.49
N HIS A 211 10.46 6.98 24.29
CA HIS A 211 9.36 7.35 25.17
C HIS A 211 7.97 6.91 24.69
N PHE A 212 7.92 6.08 23.66
CA PHE A 212 6.69 5.56 23.08
C PHE A 212 6.39 4.13 23.53
N ASN A 213 5.12 3.82 23.71
CA ASN A 213 4.55 2.50 23.90
C ASN A 213 3.21 2.38 23.14
N GLY A 214 3.10 1.42 22.24
CA GLY A 214 1.96 1.26 21.33
C GLY A 214 0.65 0.95 22.05
N ASP A 215 0.67 0.09 23.08
CA ASP A 215 -0.52 -0.27 23.84
C ASP A 215 -1.09 0.94 24.60
N LYS A 216 -0.21 1.70 25.27
CA LYS A 216 -0.57 2.92 25.99
C LYS A 216 -1.05 4.02 25.07
N PHE A 217 -0.47 4.14 23.88
CA PHE A 217 -0.95 5.07 22.87
C PHE A 217 -2.39 4.74 22.47
N ILE A 218 -2.69 3.48 22.13
CA ILE A 218 -4.06 3.08 21.75
C ILE A 218 -5.06 3.24 22.91
N GLU A 219 -4.65 2.96 24.14
CA GLU A 219 -5.48 3.22 25.33
C GLU A 219 -5.94 4.69 25.38
N LEU A 220 -5.02 5.63 25.14
CA LEU A 220 -5.32 7.06 25.13
C LEU A 220 -6.14 7.50 23.92
N VAL A 221 -5.83 6.98 22.73
CA VAL A 221 -6.61 7.22 21.51
C VAL A 221 -8.06 6.83 21.72
N LYS A 222 -8.32 5.64 22.26
CA LYS A 222 -9.66 5.14 22.57
C LYS A 222 -10.32 5.97 23.69
N LYS A 223 -9.60 6.27 24.77
CA LYS A 223 -10.08 7.09 25.91
C LYS A 223 -10.56 8.48 25.46
N HIS A 224 -9.87 9.09 24.51
CA HIS A 224 -10.13 10.46 24.06
C HIS A 224 -10.96 10.55 22.76
N GLY A 225 -11.42 9.41 22.25
CA GLY A 225 -12.27 9.32 21.05
C GLY A 225 -11.57 9.82 19.78
N LEU A 226 -10.26 9.58 19.66
CA LEU A 226 -9.49 10.00 18.49
C LEU A 226 -9.65 8.97 17.35
N GLU A 227 -10.01 9.48 16.18
CA GLU A 227 -10.16 8.71 14.93
C GLU A 227 -8.92 8.86 14.04
N ILE A 228 -8.24 10.00 14.11
CA ILE A 228 -6.94 10.22 13.48
C ILE A 228 -6.03 10.82 14.53
N SER A 229 -4.84 10.25 14.71
CA SER A 229 -3.94 10.67 15.76
C SER A 229 -2.49 10.54 15.36
N GLN A 230 -1.61 11.16 16.15
CA GLN A 230 -0.18 10.86 16.13
C GLN A 230 0.41 11.00 17.53
N PRO A 231 1.58 10.41 17.79
CA PRO A 231 2.38 10.74 18.97
C PRO A 231 2.80 12.22 18.97
N GLY A 232 3.01 12.79 20.17
CA GLY A 232 3.64 14.11 20.29
C GLY A 232 5.06 14.11 19.74
N LEU A 233 5.50 15.22 19.14
CA LEU A 233 6.88 15.39 18.69
C LEU A 233 7.69 16.16 19.73
N GLU A 234 8.86 15.61 20.07
CA GLU A 234 9.82 16.31 20.92
C GLU A 234 10.32 17.61 20.25
N PRO A 235 10.25 18.77 20.93
CA PRO A 235 10.55 20.06 20.30
C PRO A 235 12.04 20.33 20.02
N ASN A 236 12.95 19.48 20.48
CA ASN A 236 14.37 19.79 20.56
C ASN A 236 15.08 19.94 19.20
N ASN A 237 14.51 19.40 18.12
CA ASN A 237 15.13 19.39 16.78
C ASN A 237 14.46 20.34 15.77
N GLY A 238 13.65 21.30 16.23
CA GLY A 238 12.87 22.17 15.37
C GLY A 238 11.62 21.46 14.83
N LEU A 239 10.52 22.19 14.75
CA LEU A 239 9.23 21.65 14.32
C LEU A 239 8.61 22.53 13.25
N THR A 240 8.02 21.90 12.24
CA THR A 240 7.31 22.62 11.17
C THR A 240 5.98 23.16 11.67
N TRP A 241 5.25 22.42 12.52
CA TRP A 241 3.89 22.75 12.96
C TRP A 241 3.81 22.77 14.49
N GLN A 242 3.23 23.82 15.09
CA GLN A 242 3.02 23.86 16.54
C GLN A 242 2.04 22.79 17.01
N MET A 243 1.14 22.34 16.12
CA MET A 243 0.14 21.32 16.41
C MET A 243 0.75 19.95 16.67
N THR A 244 1.93 19.66 16.13
CA THR A 244 2.59 18.35 16.34
C THR A 244 3.50 18.34 17.57
N LYS A 245 3.83 19.53 18.09
CA LYS A 245 4.70 19.68 19.25
C LYS A 245 4.07 19.03 20.48
N ARG A 246 4.85 18.22 21.20
CA ARG A 246 4.43 17.65 22.49
C ARG A 246 4.12 18.74 23.53
N ARG A 247 3.06 18.55 24.30
CA ARG A 247 2.70 19.32 25.51
C ARG A 247 3.06 18.51 26.76
N GLY A 248 3.71 19.13 27.74
CA GLY A 248 4.17 18.43 28.95
C GLY A 248 3.12 18.30 30.06
N ASP A 249 2.00 19.00 29.92
CA ASP A 249 1.00 19.26 30.98
C ASP A 249 -0.30 18.47 30.80
N ARG A 250 -0.42 17.64 29.77
CA ARG A 250 -1.65 16.95 29.39
C ARG A 250 -1.38 15.62 28.69
N GLU A 251 -2.41 14.77 28.58
CA GLU A 251 -2.32 13.49 27.88
C GLU A 251 -2.46 13.64 26.36
N VAL A 252 -3.34 14.55 25.92
CA VAL A 252 -3.63 14.81 24.50
C VAL A 252 -3.94 16.31 24.29
N HIS A 253 -3.73 16.78 23.07
CA HIS A 253 -4.29 18.05 22.58
C HIS A 253 -4.85 17.91 21.16
N LYS A 254 -5.81 18.77 20.83
CA LYS A 254 -6.55 18.76 19.56
C LYS A 254 -6.51 20.11 18.83
N ASP A 255 -5.95 21.11 19.50
CA ASP A 255 -5.75 22.47 19.01
C ASP A 255 -4.38 23.02 19.47
N THR A 256 -3.94 24.08 18.81
CA THR A 256 -2.75 24.86 19.17
C THR A 256 -2.93 26.31 18.78
N GLU A 257 -2.17 27.17 19.46
CA GLU A 257 -1.80 28.47 18.89
C GLU A 257 -0.65 28.28 17.90
N GLU A 258 -0.82 28.80 16.69
CA GLU A 258 0.21 28.82 15.66
C GLU A 258 0.77 30.23 15.45
N ARG A 259 1.81 30.33 14.61
CA ARG A 259 2.39 31.61 14.22
C ARG A 259 1.32 32.57 13.65
N PRO A 260 1.43 33.89 13.91
CA PRO A 260 0.47 34.87 13.42
C PRO A 260 0.24 34.73 11.90
N GLY A 261 -1.03 34.63 11.50
CA GLY A 261 -1.46 34.51 10.10
C GLY A 261 -1.43 33.10 9.51
N TRP A 262 -1.05 32.07 10.28
CA TRP A 262 -1.02 30.68 9.78
C TRP A 262 -2.34 29.94 9.91
N CYS A 263 -3.25 30.44 10.74
CA CYS A 263 -4.58 29.86 10.91
C CYS A 263 -5.64 30.83 10.41
N SER A 264 -6.37 30.40 9.38
CA SER A 264 -7.55 31.10 8.89
C SER A 264 -8.76 30.90 9.79
N ASP A 265 -8.83 29.77 10.48
CA ASP A 265 -9.87 29.37 11.41
C ASP A 265 -9.25 28.47 12.49
N PRO A 266 -9.59 28.66 13.79
CA PRO A 266 -8.99 27.90 14.88
C PRO A 266 -9.34 26.40 14.88
N HIS A 267 -10.45 26.00 14.25
CA HIS A 267 -10.90 24.61 14.13
C HIS A 267 -10.39 23.92 12.86
N LEU A 268 -9.60 24.62 12.04
CA LEU A 268 -9.04 24.10 10.80
C LEU A 268 -7.51 23.94 10.91
N PRO A 269 -6.92 23.06 10.08
CA PRO A 269 -5.48 22.98 9.95
C PRO A 269 -4.85 24.31 9.56
N PRO A 270 -3.64 24.62 10.09
CA PRO A 270 -2.84 23.76 10.96
C PRO A 270 -3.18 23.88 12.46
N CYS A 271 -4.09 24.77 12.87
CA CYS A 271 -4.37 25.03 14.30
C CYS A 271 -5.12 23.90 15.01
N ALA A 272 -5.99 23.18 14.31
CA ALA A 272 -6.69 22.02 14.81
C ALA A 272 -6.96 21.05 13.66
N ALA A 273 -7.55 19.90 13.96
CA ALA A 273 -7.93 18.91 12.95
C ALA A 273 -6.75 18.45 12.07
N PHE A 274 -5.52 18.46 12.61
CA PHE A 274 -4.28 18.25 11.89
C PHE A 274 -3.35 17.31 12.64
N VAL A 275 -2.79 16.36 11.89
CA VAL A 275 -1.61 15.57 12.26
C VAL A 275 -0.72 15.46 11.02
N GLU A 276 0.58 15.34 11.22
CA GLU A 276 1.55 15.22 10.13
C GLU A 276 1.61 13.79 9.60
N ILE A 277 1.77 13.67 8.29
CA ILE A 277 1.82 12.41 7.55
C ILE A 277 2.99 11.52 7.92
N MET A 278 3.94 11.97 8.75
CA MET A 278 5.12 11.22 9.19
C MET A 278 4.76 10.02 10.09
N ALA A 279 3.95 10.24 11.12
CA ALA A 279 3.57 9.22 12.11
C ALA A 279 2.06 9.12 12.39
N PRO A 280 1.17 9.19 11.38
CA PRO A 280 -0.27 9.13 11.59
C PRO A 280 -0.73 7.72 11.99
N VAL A 281 -1.81 7.71 12.74
CA VAL A 281 -2.57 6.53 13.14
C VAL A 281 -4.04 6.79 12.85
N PHE A 282 -4.66 5.91 12.10
CA PHE A 282 -6.04 6.03 11.66
C PHE A 282 -6.88 4.93 12.31
N SER A 283 -8.11 5.26 12.73
CA SER A 283 -9.13 4.23 12.91
C SER A 283 -9.47 3.59 11.57
N ARG A 284 -10.05 2.39 11.60
CA ARG A 284 -10.55 1.68 10.42
C ARG A 284 -11.50 2.55 9.58
N GLU A 285 -12.42 3.25 10.25
CA GLU A 285 -13.43 4.09 9.59
C GLU A 285 -12.80 5.32 8.93
N ALA A 286 -11.93 6.04 9.64
CA ALA A 286 -11.22 7.18 9.08
C ALA A 286 -10.35 6.75 7.89
N TRP A 287 -9.64 5.62 8.02
CA TRP A 287 -8.80 5.09 6.94
C TRP A 287 -9.59 4.77 5.68
N ARG A 288 -10.81 4.22 5.79
CA ARG A 288 -11.67 3.94 4.63
C ARG A 288 -11.89 5.19 3.77
N CYS A 289 -12.11 6.35 4.39
CA CYS A 289 -12.20 7.62 3.69
C CYS A 289 -10.84 8.10 3.16
N VAL A 290 -9.80 8.10 4.01
CA VAL A 290 -8.46 8.59 3.63
C VAL A 290 -7.89 7.82 2.44
N TRP A 291 -8.10 6.51 2.38
CA TRP A 291 -7.67 5.68 1.27
C TRP A 291 -8.25 6.13 -0.07
N HIS A 292 -9.52 6.54 -0.11
CA HIS A 292 -10.18 7.07 -1.32
C HIS A 292 -9.69 8.47 -1.69
N MET A 293 -9.17 9.23 -0.72
CA MET A 293 -8.58 10.54 -0.95
C MET A 293 -7.21 10.44 -1.64
N ILE A 294 -6.43 9.40 -1.35
CA ILE A 294 -5.11 9.20 -1.95
C ILE A 294 -5.24 8.91 -3.45
N GLN A 295 -4.53 9.71 -4.26
CA GLN A 295 -4.53 9.61 -5.72
C GLN A 295 -3.49 8.60 -6.20
N ASN A 296 -3.81 7.81 -7.23
CA ASN A 296 -2.93 6.71 -7.68
C ASN A 296 -1.58 7.17 -8.26
N ASP A 297 -1.52 8.39 -8.79
CA ASP A 297 -0.37 9.00 -9.48
C ASP A 297 0.42 9.99 -8.61
N LEU A 298 -0.08 10.33 -7.41
CA LEU A 298 0.60 11.20 -6.45
C LEU A 298 1.14 10.33 -5.31
N VAL A 299 2.46 10.21 -5.24
CA VAL A 299 3.10 9.17 -4.43
C VAL A 299 3.66 9.72 -3.12
N HIS A 300 3.97 11.00 -3.01
CA HIS A 300 4.63 11.55 -1.80
C HIS A 300 3.66 11.88 -0.66
N GLY A 301 2.38 12.11 -0.97
CA GLY A 301 1.33 12.40 0.02
C GLY A 301 1.40 13.78 0.68
N TRP A 302 2.32 14.67 0.27
CA TRP A 302 2.38 16.03 0.80
C TRP A 302 1.05 16.77 0.60
N GLY A 303 0.54 17.36 1.67
CA GLY A 303 -0.74 18.06 1.66
C GLY A 303 -1.93 17.20 2.08
N LEU A 304 -1.78 15.87 2.18
CA LEU A 304 -2.82 15.01 2.73
C LEU A 304 -3.16 15.42 4.17
N ASP A 305 -2.15 15.84 4.94
CA ASP A 305 -2.23 16.32 6.33
C ASP A 305 -3.36 17.34 6.53
N PHE A 306 -3.49 18.27 5.57
CA PHE A 306 -4.49 19.35 5.59
C PHE A 306 -5.89 18.87 5.19
N ALA A 307 -5.96 17.77 4.46
CA ALA A 307 -7.20 17.20 3.95
C ALA A 307 -7.78 16.10 4.84
N LEU A 308 -6.99 15.52 5.77
CA LEU A 308 -7.42 14.46 6.69
C LEU A 308 -8.71 14.81 7.45
N ARG A 309 -8.89 16.09 7.80
CA ARG A 309 -10.10 16.63 8.46
C ARG A 309 -11.41 16.26 7.75
N ARG A 310 -11.37 15.98 6.44
CA ARG A 310 -12.55 15.65 5.63
C ARG A 310 -13.09 14.25 5.88
N CYS A 311 -12.33 13.42 6.60
CA CYS A 311 -12.67 12.02 6.84
C CYS A 311 -13.22 11.74 8.23
N VAL A 312 -13.45 12.78 9.03
CA VAL A 312 -13.93 12.66 10.41
C VAL A 312 -14.79 13.86 10.78
N GLU A 313 -15.87 13.64 11.52
CA GLU A 313 -16.79 14.70 11.96
C GLU A 313 -17.14 14.55 13.47
N PRO A 314 -17.02 15.62 14.30
CA PRO A 314 -16.33 16.88 14.02
C PRO A 314 -14.81 16.71 14.08
N ALA A 315 -14.11 17.18 13.05
CA ALA A 315 -12.68 16.89 12.87
C ALA A 315 -11.78 17.43 14.00
N HIS A 316 -12.04 18.65 14.47
CA HIS A 316 -11.24 19.29 15.52
C HIS A 316 -11.40 18.64 16.90
N GLU A 317 -12.39 17.78 17.10
CA GLU A 317 -12.54 17.03 18.36
C GLU A 317 -12.02 15.59 18.26
N LYS A 318 -11.83 15.06 17.05
CA LYS A 318 -11.50 13.65 16.82
C LYS A 318 -10.13 13.44 16.18
N ILE A 319 -9.46 14.53 15.79
CA ILE A 319 -8.09 14.51 15.33
C ILE A 319 -7.21 15.19 16.38
N GLY A 320 -6.14 14.52 16.83
CA GLY A 320 -5.31 15.07 17.89
C GLY A 320 -3.98 14.36 18.11
N VAL A 321 -3.17 14.97 18.94
CA VAL A 321 -1.83 14.52 19.28
C VAL A 321 -1.84 13.93 20.69
N VAL A 322 -1.24 12.75 20.84
CA VAL A 322 -1.10 12.07 22.13
C VAL A 322 0.23 12.49 22.76
N ASP A 323 0.16 13.40 23.71
CA ASP A 323 1.33 14.05 24.32
C ASP A 323 2.10 13.19 25.32
N SER A 324 1.38 12.33 26.04
CA SER A 324 1.99 11.43 27.01
C SER A 324 2.70 10.24 26.36
N GLN A 325 2.63 10.09 25.04
CA GLN A 325 3.35 9.11 24.24
C GLN A 325 4.01 9.83 23.07
N TRP A 326 5.31 10.09 23.15
CA TRP A 326 5.98 10.95 22.18
C TRP A 326 7.14 10.26 21.48
N ILE A 327 7.52 10.83 20.34
CA ILE A 327 8.59 10.37 19.46
C ILE A 327 9.51 11.54 19.11
N ILE A 328 10.69 11.21 18.59
CA ILE A 328 11.71 12.15 18.15
C ILE A 328 11.88 12.01 16.65
N HIS A 329 11.78 13.10 15.88
CA HIS A 329 12.14 13.06 14.47
C HIS A 329 13.66 13.13 14.33
N GLN A 330 14.29 12.05 13.88
CA GLN A 330 15.75 11.94 13.77
C GLN A 330 16.29 12.49 12.45
N VAL A 331 15.42 12.74 11.46
CA VAL A 331 15.76 13.31 10.15
C VAL A 331 16.85 12.50 9.44
N ILE A 332 16.79 11.17 9.55
CA ILE A 332 17.80 10.31 8.97
C ILE A 332 17.56 10.25 7.45
N PRO A 333 18.60 10.46 6.61
CA PRO A 333 18.44 10.39 5.15
C PRO A 333 17.83 9.06 4.70
N SER A 334 16.64 9.15 4.14
CA SER A 334 15.81 8.02 3.71
C SER A 334 15.58 8.07 2.19
N LEU A 335 14.37 7.74 1.75
CA LEU A 335 13.90 7.77 0.36
C LEU A 335 14.20 9.09 -0.39
N GLY A 336 14.32 10.22 0.32
CA GLY A 336 14.74 11.49 -0.29
C GLY A 336 16.07 11.39 -1.05
N SER A 337 17.00 10.54 -0.58
CA SER A 337 18.29 10.30 -1.25
C SER A 337 18.20 9.41 -2.49
N GLN A 338 17.06 8.76 -2.76
CA GLN A 338 16.88 7.77 -3.81
C GLN A 338 16.51 8.36 -5.18
N GLY A 339 16.46 9.70 -5.27
CA GLY A 339 16.28 10.44 -6.52
C GLY A 339 17.44 10.27 -7.50
N VAL A 340 17.36 10.99 -8.62
CA VAL A 340 18.45 11.06 -9.61
C VAL A 340 19.12 12.42 -9.50
N SER A 341 20.45 12.43 -9.49
CA SER A 341 21.22 13.67 -9.63
C SER A 341 21.11 14.18 -11.05
N GLU A 342 20.62 15.40 -11.24
CA GLU A 342 20.52 16.05 -12.55
C GLU A 342 21.20 17.42 -12.51
N ALA A 343 21.99 17.74 -13.53
CA ALA A 343 22.64 19.06 -13.69
C ALA A 343 23.42 19.54 -12.44
N GLY A 344 24.12 18.62 -11.75
CA GLY A 344 24.92 18.93 -10.55
C GLY A 344 24.13 19.06 -9.25
N LYS A 345 22.81 18.87 -9.28
CA LYS A 345 21.94 18.87 -8.09
C LYS A 345 22.00 17.55 -7.34
N ALA A 346 21.87 17.61 -6.02
CA ALA A 346 21.79 16.42 -5.19
C ALA A 346 20.45 15.68 -5.40
N PRO A 347 20.39 14.34 -5.27
CA PRO A 347 19.16 13.56 -5.51
C PRO A 347 17.92 14.05 -4.75
N TRP A 348 18.11 14.49 -3.50
CA TRP A 348 17.03 14.96 -2.64
C TRP A 348 16.36 16.24 -3.13
N GLU A 349 17.05 17.05 -3.92
CA GLU A 349 16.47 18.27 -4.48
C GLU A 349 15.38 17.94 -5.51
N GLY A 350 15.63 16.95 -6.38
CA GLY A 350 14.65 16.47 -7.35
C GLY A 350 13.43 15.84 -6.69
N VAL A 351 13.64 15.03 -5.64
CA VAL A 351 12.55 14.46 -4.85
C VAL A 351 11.72 15.57 -4.20
N LYS A 352 12.36 16.55 -3.55
CA LYS A 352 11.66 17.68 -2.91
C LYS A 352 10.88 18.54 -3.92
N GLN A 353 11.43 18.74 -5.12
CA GLN A 353 10.72 19.41 -6.21
C GLN A 353 9.47 18.63 -6.62
N ARG A 354 9.57 17.30 -6.74
CA ARG A 354 8.42 16.45 -7.04
C ARG A 354 7.37 16.49 -5.92
N CYS A 355 7.77 16.47 -4.64
CA CYS A 355 6.84 16.61 -3.52
C CYS A 355 6.02 17.90 -3.62
N ARG A 356 6.68 19.04 -3.89
CA ARG A 356 6.00 20.34 -4.05
C ARG A 356 5.04 20.36 -5.25
N SER A 357 5.47 19.78 -6.38
CA SER A 357 4.63 19.68 -7.57
C SER A 357 3.40 18.80 -7.35
N GLU A 358 3.55 17.66 -6.68
CA GLU A 358 2.42 16.78 -6.36
C GLU A 358 1.46 17.42 -5.35
N TRP A 359 1.99 18.14 -4.37
CA TRP A 359 1.16 18.87 -3.41
C TRP A 359 0.29 19.93 -4.11
N ALA A 360 0.87 20.75 -4.98
CA ALA A 360 0.12 21.73 -5.76
C ALA A 360 -0.97 21.07 -6.62
N LEU A 361 -0.63 19.97 -7.32
CA LEU A 361 -1.61 19.19 -8.11
C LEU A 361 -2.75 18.63 -7.25
N PHE A 362 -2.44 18.13 -6.05
CA PHE A 362 -3.45 17.63 -5.12
C PHE A 362 -4.41 18.75 -4.67
N GLN A 363 -3.86 19.92 -4.31
CA GLN A 363 -4.66 21.08 -3.91
C GLN A 363 -5.57 21.56 -5.05
N ASP A 364 -5.06 21.63 -6.27
CA ASP A 364 -5.85 22.01 -7.45
C ASP A 364 -6.98 21.01 -7.70
N ARG A 365 -6.68 19.70 -7.67
CA ARG A 365 -7.69 18.65 -7.85
C ARG A 365 -8.80 18.73 -6.80
N LEU A 366 -8.42 18.88 -5.53
CA LEU A 366 -9.38 18.96 -4.44
C LEU A 366 -10.26 20.21 -4.56
N THR A 367 -9.66 21.37 -4.84
CA THR A 367 -10.37 22.64 -5.01
C THR A 367 -11.33 22.59 -6.20
N ASN A 368 -10.89 22.07 -7.34
CA ASN A 368 -11.72 21.95 -8.53
C ASN A 368 -12.89 20.97 -8.32
N ALA A 369 -12.65 19.85 -7.63
CA ALA A 369 -13.68 18.89 -7.28
C ALA A 369 -14.74 19.50 -6.34
N ASP A 370 -14.32 20.26 -5.33
CA ASP A 370 -15.21 20.97 -4.43
C ASP A 370 -16.08 21.99 -5.18
N GLN A 371 -15.46 22.81 -6.03
CA GLN A 371 -16.17 23.79 -6.84
C GLN A 371 -17.19 23.13 -7.77
N ALA A 372 -16.81 22.05 -8.46
CA ALA A 372 -17.71 21.31 -9.33
C ALA A 372 -18.91 20.73 -8.57
N TYR A 373 -18.69 20.16 -7.38
CA TYR A 373 -19.74 19.61 -6.53
C TYR A 373 -20.74 20.68 -6.09
N PHE A 374 -20.25 21.83 -5.58
CA PHE A 374 -21.14 22.91 -5.14
C PHE A 374 -21.89 23.57 -6.32
N MET A 375 -21.28 23.66 -7.50
CA MET A 375 -21.96 24.14 -8.70
C MET A 375 -23.10 23.20 -9.15
N GLN A 376 -22.89 21.88 -9.07
CA GLN A 376 -23.94 20.91 -9.39
C GLN A 376 -25.11 20.99 -8.40
N LYS A 377 -24.83 21.11 -7.09
CA LYS A 377 -25.88 21.28 -6.08
C LYS A 377 -26.69 22.55 -6.28
N LYS A 378 -26.06 23.67 -6.66
CA LYS A 378 -26.75 24.94 -6.95
C LYS A 378 -27.62 24.90 -8.22
N LYS A 379 -27.36 23.97 -9.15
CA LYS A 379 -28.17 23.79 -10.37
C LYS A 379 -29.35 22.81 -10.19
N GLY A 380 -29.30 21.98 -9.14
CA GLY A 380 -30.35 21.02 -8.79
C GLY A 380 -31.33 21.52 -7.71
N GLN A 381 -31.09 22.71 -7.18
CA GLN A 381 -32.05 23.53 -6.42
C GLN A 381 -32.64 24.57 -7.37
#